data_AF-A0A920NBW7-F1
#
_entry.id   AF-A0A920NBW7-F1
#
_cell.length_a   1.000
_cell.length_b   1.000
_cell.length_c   1.000
_cell.angle_alpha   90.00
_cell.angle_beta   90.00
_cell.angle_gamma   90.00
#
_symmetry.space_group_name_H-M   'P 1'
#
loop_
_entity.id
_entity.type
_entity.pdbx_description
1 polymer ?
#
loop_
_entity_poly.entity_id
_entity_poly.type
_entity_poly.pdbx_seq_one_letter_code
_entity_poly.pdbx_strand_id
1 'polypeptide(L)' 'MADLQDISNEKIRQEIEEFVENPDEIERNIETFARVRPLMQKICSSLIEGDDGTLSPNKAGS' A
#
# COMPACT_ATOMS: atom_id res chain seq x y z
N MET A 1 6.97 -7.96 18.08
CA MET A 1 6.26 -8.03 16.80
C MET A 1 5.36 -6.83 16.71
N ALA A 2 5.42 -6.13 15.58
CA ALA A 2 4.38 -5.17 15.25
C ALA A 2 3.13 -5.93 14.79
N ASP A 3 1.97 -5.31 14.96
CA ASP A 3 0.69 -5.77 14.46
C ASP A 3 0.32 -4.98 13.19
N LEU A 4 -0.55 -5.54 12.34
CA LEU A 4 -1.08 -4.84 11.18
C LEU A 4 -1.72 -3.49 11.59
N GLN A 5 -2.34 -3.42 12.77
CA GLN A 5 -2.94 -2.19 13.31
C GLN A 5 -1.91 -1.12 13.72
N ASP A 6 -0.62 -1.45 13.82
CA ASP A 6 0.44 -0.47 14.06
C ASP A 6 0.77 0.36 12.80
N ILE A 7 0.31 -0.07 11.62
CA ILE A 7 0.39 0.71 10.39
C ILE A 7 -0.70 1.78 10.40
N SER A 8 -0.32 3.05 10.42
CA SER A 8 -1.27 4.18 10.47
C SER A 8 -2.11 4.35 9.19
N ASN A 9 -1.60 3.91 8.04
CA ASN A 9 -2.27 4.06 6.75
C ASN A 9 -3.17 2.85 6.42
N GLU A 10 -4.47 3.11 6.29
CA GLU A 10 -5.48 2.08 6.02
C GLU A 10 -5.30 1.38 4.67
N LYS A 11 -4.96 2.12 3.60
CA LYS A 11 -4.77 1.53 2.28
C LYS A 11 -3.63 0.53 2.30
N ILE A 12 -2.51 0.85 2.95
CA ILE A 12 -1.40 -0.13 3.10
C ILE A 12 -1.84 -1.39 3.84
N ARG A 13 -2.68 -1.27 4.89
CA ARG A 13 -3.21 -2.46 5.58
C ARG A 13 -4.06 -3.32 4.64
N GLN A 14 -4.97 -2.69 3.90
CA GLN A 14 -5.83 -3.37 2.93
C GLN A 14 -5.02 -4.07 1.84
N GLU A 15 -4.01 -3.40 1.29
CA GLU A 15 -3.14 -3.96 0.24
C GLU A 15 -2.36 -5.19 0.72
N ILE A 16 -1.86 -5.16 1.97
CA ILE A 16 -1.19 -6.32 2.58
C ILE A 16 -2.18 -7.48 2.75
N GLU A 17 -3.39 -7.22 3.24
CA GLU A 17 -4.43 -8.24 3.43
C GLU A 17 -4.94 -8.82 2.10
N GLU A 18 -5.01 -8.00 1.05
CA GLU A 18 -5.59 -8.36 -0.24
C GLU A 18 -4.59 -9.07 -1.16
N PHE A 19 -3.31 -8.67 -1.16
CA PHE A 19 -2.36 -9.11 -2.18
C PHE A 19 -1.14 -9.90 -1.66
N VAL A 20 -0.88 -9.92 -0.35
CA VAL A 20 0.28 -10.63 0.21
C VAL A 20 -0.17 -11.92 0.90
N GLU A 21 0.15 -13.06 0.30
CA GLU A 21 -0.28 -14.38 0.82
C GLU A 21 0.80 -15.10 1.63
N ASN A 22 2.08 -14.81 1.34
CA ASN A 22 3.20 -15.46 2.00
C ASN A 22 3.35 -14.90 3.44
N PRO A 23 3.21 -15.72 4.49
CA PRO A 23 3.26 -15.27 5.89
C PRO A 23 4.54 -14.50 6.26
N ASP A 24 5.69 -14.91 5.71
CA ASP A 24 6.98 -14.25 5.98
C ASP A 24 7.02 -12.85 5.34
N GLU A 25 6.36 -12.67 4.19
CA GLU A 25 6.23 -11.38 3.52
C GLU A 25 5.22 -10.48 4.22
N ILE A 26 4.12 -11.04 4.73
CA ILE A 26 3.15 -10.31 5.56
C ILE A 26 3.86 -9.75 6.80
N GLU A 27 4.58 -10.61 7.54
CA GLU A 27 5.31 -10.20 8.74
C GLU A 27 6.32 -9.10 8.41
N ARG A 28 7.13 -9.29 7.37
CA ARG A 28 8.13 -8.29 6.95
C ARG A 28 7.50 -6.96 6.56
N ASN A 29 6.38 -6.96 5.84
CA ASN A 29 5.67 -5.74 5.47
C ASN A 29 5.11 -5.02 6.69
N ILE A 30 4.47 -5.75 7.62
CA ILE A 30 3.96 -5.20 8.88
C ILE A 30 5.09 -4.56 9.68
N GLU A 31 6.21 -5.27 9.86
CA GLU A 31 7.37 -4.75 10.58
C GLU A 31 7.96 -3.49 9.93
N THR A 32 8.00 -3.47 8.60
CA THR A 32 8.56 -2.34 7.86
C THR A 32 7.66 -1.12 8.01
N PHE A 33 6.37 -1.24 7.69
CA PHE A 33 5.48 -0.09 7.66
C PHE A 33 5.15 0.43 9.06
N ALA A 34 5.04 -0.43 10.08
CA ALA A 34 4.83 -0.02 11.47
C ALA A 34 5.95 0.89 12.01
N ARG A 35 7.20 0.74 11.52
CA ARG A 35 8.35 1.56 11.94
C ARG A 35 8.52 2.84 11.13
N VAL A 36 7.89 2.92 9.96
CA VAL A 36 8.04 4.04 9.03
C VAL A 36 7.13 5.19 9.44
N ARG A 37 7.63 6.43 9.30
CA ARG A 37 6.86 7.65 9.63
C ARG A 37 5.56 7.72 8.81
N PRO A 38 4.45 8.22 9.39
CA PRO A 38 3.16 8.33 8.68
C PRO A 38 3.23 9.04 7.32
N LEU A 39 4.08 10.08 7.20
CA LEU A 39 4.28 10.78 5.92
C LEU A 39 4.83 9.86 4.82
N MET A 40 5.74 8.96 5.16
CA MET A 40 6.32 8.02 4.20
C MET A 40 5.32 6.91 3.84
N GLN A 41 4.50 6.46 4.80
CA GLN A 41 3.36 5.57 4.50
C GLN A 41 2.40 6.22 3.51
N LYS A 42 2.08 7.50 3.68
CA LYS A 42 1.24 8.27 2.75
C LYS A 42 1.85 8.37 1.35
N ILE A 43 3.15 8.61 1.24
CA ILE A 43 3.84 8.61 -0.06
C ILE A 43 3.76 7.23 -0.72
N CYS A 44 4.03 6.16 0.03
CA CYS A 44 3.88 4.78 -0.46
C CYS A 44 2.45 4.48 -0.93
N SER A 45 1.43 4.84 -0.14
CA SER A 45 0.05 4.57 -0.53
C SER A 45 -0.33 5.31 -1.81
N SER A 46 0.12 6.55 -2.01
CA SER A 46 -0.10 7.27 -3.26
C SER A 46 0.59 6.64 -4.48
N LEU A 47 1.71 5.93 -4.29
CA LEU A 47 2.34 5.16 -5.37
C LEU A 47 1.56 3.89 -5.68
N ILE A 48 1.03 3.22 -4.65
CA ILE A 48 0.21 2.01 -4.79
C ILE A 48 -1.13 2.35 -5.47
N GLU A 49 -1.80 3.43 -5.05
CA GLU A 49 -3.04 3.94 -5.64
C GLU A 49 -2.88 4.40 -7.10
N GLY A 50 -1.67 4.81 -7.49
CA GLY A 50 -1.39 5.39 -8.80
C GLY A 50 -1.39 4.41 -9.98
N ASP A 51 -1.42 3.09 -9.72
CA ASP A 51 -1.40 2.05 -10.77
C ASP A 51 -2.80 1.56 -11.18
N ASP A 52 -3.87 2.01 -10.50
CA ASP A 52 -5.25 1.58 -10.79
C ASP A 52 -6.01 2.47 -11.80
N GLY A 53 -5.34 3.45 -12.40
CA GLY A 53 -5.97 4.28 -13.41
C GLY A 53 -5.00 5.18 -14.15
N THR A 54 -4.56 4.76 -15.33
CA THR A 54 -4.78 5.45 -16.63
C THR A 54 -3.85 4.86 -17.70
N LEU A 55 -4.24 3.75 -18.32
CA LEU A 55 -3.99 3.53 -19.74
C LEU A 55 -5.34 3.35 -20.43
N SER A 56 -6.11 4.44 -20.53
CA SER A 56 -7.18 4.51 -21.51
C SER A 56 -6.54 4.98 -22.83
N PRO A 57 -6.34 4.11 -23.84
CA PRO A 57 -5.99 4.60 -25.15
C PRO A 57 -7.18 5.40 -25.68
N ASN A 58 -6.98 6.72 -25.78
CA ASN A 58 -7.75 7.64 -26.60
C ASN A 58 -9.16 8.05 -26.08
N LYS A 59 -9.20 9.19 -25.39
CA LYS A 59 -10.26 10.21 -25.59
C LYS A 59 -9.62 11.58 -25.74
N ALA A 60 -8.83 11.76 -26.79
CA ALA A 60 -8.59 13.05 -27.39
C ALA A 60 -9.57 13.20 -28.56
N GLY A 61 -10.62 14.00 -28.37
CA GLY A 61 -11.60 14.24 -29.41
C GLY A 61 -12.85 14.89 -28.83
N SER A 62 -12.84 16.22 -28.88
CA SER A 62 -14.00 17.08 -28.71
C SER A 62 -15.08 16.81 -29.77
#